data_AF-A0A2T5Q0M5-F1
#
_entry.id   AF-A0A2T5Q0M5-F1
#
_cell.length_a   1.000
_cell.length_b   1.000
_cell.length_c   1.000
_cell.angle_alpha   90.00
_cell.angle_beta   90.00
_cell.angle_gamma   90.00
#
_symmetry.space_group_name_H-M   'P 1'
#
loop_
_entity.id
_entity.type
_entity.pdbx_description
1 polymer ?
#
loop_
_entity_poly.entity_id
_entity_poly.type
_entity_poly.pdbx_seq_one_letter_code
_entity_poly.pdbx_strand_id
1 'polypeptide(L)'
;KTEAANKAALEAAVKDAPNVRNTSAYYNGSEEAQTAYNNAINAGQAVLDNPDATATQITDALNAINTAKGNLKGEATDKSA
;
A
#
# COMPACT_ATOMS: atom_id res chain seq x y z
N LYS A 1 17.53 7.10 1.61
CA LYS A 1 17.29 6.27 0.40
C LYS A 1 17.48 7.16 -0.83
N THR A 2 17.98 6.63 -1.93
CA THR A 2 18.02 7.34 -3.22
C THR A 2 16.63 7.31 -3.89
N GLU A 3 16.38 8.21 -4.83
CA GLU A 3 15.13 8.25 -5.61
C GLU A 3 14.84 6.90 -6.29
N ALA A 4 15.83 6.32 -6.95
CA ALA A 4 15.70 5.00 -7.59
C ALA A 4 15.33 3.89 -6.58
N ALA A 5 15.86 3.94 -5.36
CA ALA A 5 15.50 2.99 -4.31
C ALA A 5 14.06 3.21 -3.80
N ASN A 6 13.59 4.45 -3.75
CA ASN A 6 12.20 4.75 -3.40
C ASN A 6 11.24 4.32 -4.50
N LYS A 7 11.58 4.53 -5.77
CA LYS A 7 10.78 4.07 -6.92
C LYS A 7 10.66 2.54 -6.94
N ALA A 8 11.76 1.82 -6.78
CA ALA A 8 11.73 0.35 -6.70
C ALA A 8 10.91 -0.15 -5.50
N ALA A 9 10.99 0.53 -4.35
CA ALA A 9 10.17 0.19 -3.19
C ALA A 9 8.68 0.48 -3.42
N LEU A 10 8.35 1.56 -4.13
CA LEU A 10 6.98 1.89 -4.52
C LEU A 10 6.40 0.84 -5.48
N GLU A 11 7.16 0.45 -6.50
CA GLU A 11 6.79 -0.64 -7.44
C GLU A 11 6.53 -1.95 -6.69
N ALA A 12 7.42 -2.31 -5.76
CA ALA A 12 7.24 -3.51 -4.94
C ALA A 12 5.98 -3.43 -4.07
N ALA A 13 5.71 -2.29 -3.45
CA ALA A 13 4.54 -2.10 -2.59
C ALA A 13 3.22 -2.19 -3.36
N VAL A 14 3.17 -1.61 -4.57
CA VAL A 14 2.00 -1.70 -5.46
C VAL A 14 1.79 -3.13 -5.94
N LYS A 15 2.86 -3.83 -6.34
CA LYS A 15 2.82 -5.24 -6.76
C LYS A 15 2.42 -6.19 -5.63
N ASP A 16 2.72 -5.86 -4.39
CA ASP A 16 2.36 -6.65 -3.20
C ASP A 16 0.89 -6.49 -2.79
N ALA A 17 0.16 -5.51 -3.33
CA ALA A 17 -1.22 -5.23 -2.96
C ALA A 17 -2.16 -6.45 -3.00
N PRO A 18 -2.11 -7.34 -4.02
CA PRO A 18 -2.94 -8.55 -4.02
C PRO A 18 -2.65 -9.48 -2.84
N ASN A 19 -1.39 -9.59 -2.42
CA ASN A 19 -1.02 -10.41 -1.26
C ASN A 19 -1.57 -9.81 0.03
N VAL A 20 -1.41 -8.49 0.21
CA VAL A 20 -1.93 -7.78 1.39
C VAL A 20 -3.45 -7.91 1.48
N ARG A 21 -4.16 -7.76 0.35
CA ARG A 21 -5.63 -7.91 0.28
C ARG A 21 -6.11 -9.32 0.67
N ASN A 22 -5.24 -10.33 0.60
CA ASN A 22 -5.54 -11.69 1.01
C ASN A 22 -5.22 -11.99 2.50
N THR A 23 -4.75 -10.98 3.27
CA THR A 23 -4.44 -11.13 4.70
C THR A 23 -5.60 -10.73 5.60
N SER A 24 -5.68 -11.31 6.80
CA SER A 24 -6.71 -10.97 7.79
C SER A 24 -6.70 -9.51 8.18
N ALA A 25 -5.51 -8.92 8.23
CA ALA A 25 -5.30 -7.49 8.44
C ALA A 25 -6.17 -6.65 7.52
N TYR A 26 -6.32 -7.08 6.26
CA TYR A 26 -7.15 -6.41 5.27
C TYR A 26 -8.62 -6.83 5.35
N TYR A 27 -8.95 -8.11 5.19
CA TYR A 27 -10.36 -8.53 5.04
C TYR A 27 -11.19 -8.40 6.33
N ASN A 28 -10.56 -8.54 7.50
CA ASN A 28 -11.20 -8.30 8.80
C ASN A 28 -10.96 -6.86 9.31
N GLY A 29 -10.22 -6.04 8.55
CA GLY A 29 -9.98 -4.64 8.88
C GLY A 29 -11.19 -3.76 8.60
N SER A 30 -11.21 -2.54 9.14
CA SER A 30 -12.29 -1.59 8.87
C SER A 30 -12.38 -1.22 7.39
N GLU A 31 -13.59 -0.95 6.89
CA GLU A 31 -13.79 -0.50 5.50
C GLU A 31 -13.02 0.79 5.19
N GLU A 32 -12.89 1.67 6.17
CA GLU A 32 -12.09 2.90 6.06
C GLU A 32 -10.60 2.57 5.81
N ALA A 33 -10.02 1.63 6.58
CA ALA A 33 -8.63 1.23 6.41
C ALA A 33 -8.40 0.51 5.07
N GLN A 34 -9.34 -0.34 4.65
CA GLN A 34 -9.30 -1.00 3.34
C GLN A 34 -9.35 0.02 2.20
N THR A 35 -10.25 1.00 2.29
CA THR A 35 -10.41 2.08 1.31
C THR A 35 -9.16 2.95 1.25
N ALA A 36 -8.62 3.35 2.41
CA ALA A 36 -7.39 4.12 2.49
C ALA A 36 -6.21 3.38 1.85
N TYR A 37 -6.08 2.08 2.11
CA TYR A 37 -5.04 1.26 1.48
C TYR A 37 -5.20 1.18 -0.04
N ASN A 38 -6.41 0.90 -0.53
CA ASN A 38 -6.64 0.83 -1.98
C ASN A 38 -6.41 2.16 -2.68
N ASN A 39 -6.83 3.27 -2.08
CA ASN A 39 -6.58 4.60 -2.61
C ASN A 39 -5.08 4.91 -2.66
N ALA A 40 -4.33 4.54 -1.62
CA ALA A 40 -2.87 4.70 -1.60
C ALA A 40 -2.19 3.85 -2.68
N ILE A 41 -2.64 2.61 -2.91
CA ILE A 41 -2.13 1.75 -4.00
C ILE A 41 -2.41 2.38 -5.37
N ASN A 42 -3.63 2.87 -5.61
CA ASN A 42 -3.99 3.53 -6.88
C ASN A 42 -3.17 4.81 -7.10
N ALA A 43 -2.99 5.63 -6.06
CA ALA A 43 -2.16 6.82 -6.13
C ALA A 43 -0.68 6.48 -6.40
N GLY A 44 -0.16 5.42 -5.76
CA GLY A 44 1.19 4.93 -6.02
C GLY A 44 1.39 4.46 -7.45
N GLN A 45 0.42 3.73 -8.01
CA GLN A 45 0.45 3.32 -9.42
C GLN A 45 0.45 4.55 -10.35
N ALA A 46 -0.41 5.54 -10.09
CA ALA A 46 -0.44 6.77 -10.87
C ALA A 46 0.88 7.55 -10.85
N VAL A 47 1.59 7.55 -9.71
CA VAL A 47 2.93 8.15 -9.61
C VAL A 47 3.96 7.34 -10.41
N LEU A 48 3.88 6.01 -10.42
CA LEU A 48 4.78 5.16 -11.21
C LEU A 48 4.56 5.30 -12.72
N ASP A 49 3.30 5.51 -13.12
CA ASP A 49 2.91 5.69 -14.51
C ASP A 49 3.22 7.11 -15.03
N ASN A 50 3.50 8.06 -14.14
CA ASN A 50 3.89 9.41 -14.49
C ASN A 50 5.41 9.50 -14.75
N PRO A 51 5.87 9.70 -16.00
CA PRO A 51 7.29 9.80 -16.31
C PRO A 51 7.96 11.03 -15.70
N ASP A 52 7.19 12.08 -15.38
CA ASP A 52 7.66 13.33 -14.77
C ASP A 52 7.50 13.34 -13.24
N ALA A 53 7.21 12.18 -12.63
CA ALA A 53 7.09 12.08 -11.19
C ALA A 53 8.37 12.51 -10.48
N THR A 54 8.22 13.41 -9.51
CA THR A 54 9.33 13.91 -8.70
C THR A 54 9.71 12.92 -7.59
N ALA A 55 10.96 12.99 -7.12
CA ALA A 55 11.43 12.21 -5.98
C ALA A 55 10.54 12.37 -4.72
N THR A 56 9.99 13.56 -4.50
CA THR A 56 9.05 13.83 -3.41
C THR A 56 7.74 13.06 -3.61
N GLN A 57 7.12 13.13 -4.78
CA GLN A 57 5.89 12.39 -5.08
C GLN A 57 6.06 10.88 -4.92
N ILE A 58 7.19 10.32 -5.38
CA ILE A 58 7.52 8.90 -5.21
C ILE A 58 7.62 8.56 -3.72
N THR A 59 8.31 9.39 -2.94
CA THR A 59 8.51 9.17 -1.50
C THR A 59 7.19 9.29 -0.74
N ASP A 60 6.37 10.28 -1.05
CA ASP A 60 5.07 10.52 -0.42
C ASP A 60 4.10 9.39 -0.72
N ALA A 61 4.03 8.92 -1.98
CA ALA A 61 3.21 7.78 -2.36
C ALA A 61 3.64 6.50 -1.63
N LEU A 62 4.96 6.24 -1.54
CA LEU A 62 5.49 5.10 -0.80
C LEU A 62 5.12 5.18 0.70
N ASN A 63 5.25 6.36 1.31
CA ASN A 63 4.91 6.57 2.71
C ASN A 63 3.40 6.42 2.96
N ALA A 64 2.57 6.90 2.04
CA ALA A 64 1.12 6.74 2.12
C ALA A 64 0.71 5.26 2.08
N ILE A 65 1.29 4.46 1.19
CA ILE A 65 1.04 3.01 1.12
C ILE A 65 1.48 2.32 2.40
N ASN A 66 2.68 2.61 2.90
CA ASN A 66 3.19 1.98 4.13
C ASN A 66 2.35 2.35 5.35
N THR A 67 1.93 3.60 5.47
CA THR A 67 1.04 4.07 6.54
C THR A 67 -0.31 3.38 6.45
N ALA A 68 -0.93 3.35 5.27
CA ALA A 68 -2.23 2.70 5.09
C ALA A 68 -2.14 1.19 5.34
N LYS A 69 -1.07 0.53 4.90
CA LYS A 69 -0.80 -0.89 5.21
C LYS A 69 -0.68 -1.13 6.70
N GLY A 70 0.00 -0.24 7.44
CA GLY A 70 0.11 -0.32 8.91
C GLY A 70 -1.20 -0.07 9.65
N ASN A 71 -2.18 0.57 9.01
CA ASN A 71 -3.52 0.78 9.56
C ASN A 71 -4.48 -0.40 9.32
N LEU A 72 -4.09 -1.38 8.50
CA LEU A 72 -4.81 -2.65 8.36
C LEU A 72 -4.60 -3.47 9.64
N LYS A 73 -5.57 -3.42 10.56
CA LYS A 73 -5.53 -4.05 11.89
C LYS A 73 -6.59 -5.13 12.07
N GLY A 74 -7.02 -5.76 10.98
CA GLY A 74 -7.91 -6.92 11.04
C GLY A 74 -7.22 -8.12 11.69
N GLU A 75 -7.80 -8.63 12.77
CA GLU A 75 -7.27 -9.80 13.46
C GLU A 75 -7.61 -11.08 12.69
N ALA A 76 -6.80 -12.12 12.84
CA ALA A 76 -7.13 -13.43 12.28
C ALA A 76 -8.40 -13.96 12.95
N THR A 77 -9.40 -14.35 12.14
CA THR A 77 -10.56 -15.08 12.67
C THR A 77 -10.15 -16.51 12.99
N ASP A 78 -10.43 -16.95 14.21
CA ASP A 78 -10.17 -18.31 14.64
C ASP A 78 -11.03 -19.27 13.80
N LYS A 79 -10.38 -20.16 13.05
CA LYS A 79 -11.06 -21.16 12.19
C LYS A 79 -11.29 -22.49 12.90
N SER A 80 -11.05 -22.52 14.21
CA SER A 80 -11.33 -23.69 15.04
C SER A 80 -12.85 -23.77 15.30
N ALA A 81 -13.54 -24.58 14.48
CA ALA A 81 -14.93 -25.00 14.68
C ALA A 81 -14.97 -26.51 14.86
#